data_AF-A0A917KWH0-F1
#
_entry.id   AF-A0A917KWH0-F1
#
_cell.length_a   1.000
_cell.length_b   1.000
_cell.length_c   1.000
_cell.angle_alpha   90.00
_cell.angle_beta   90.00
_cell.angle_gamma   90.00
#
_symmetry.space_group_name_H-M   'P 1'
#
loop_
_entity.id
_entity.type
_entity.pdbx_description
1 polymer ?
#
loop_
_entity_poly.entity_id
_entity_poly.type
_entity_poly.pdbx_seq_one_letter_code
_entity_poly.pdbx_strand_id
1 'polypeptide(L)'
;MTQPGAPSPPELRRTVGVGDAVVIGLGSMVGAGVFAALGPAARAAGSGLLLGLATAAVVAYCNAMSSARLAALYPASGGTYVYGRERLGAFWGYLAGWSFVVGKTASCAAMALTVGTYVWPGQAHAVAVAAVVALTAVNYGGVQKSAWLTRAIVAVVLGVLASVVVVCLTSDAADAGRLEVGASGGGGGVLQAAGLLFFAFAGYARIATLGEEVRDPARTIPRAIPTALGIALVVYAAVSVAVLSVLGSGGLGHATAPLADAVRAAGVPGLAPVVRAGAAVAALGSLLALILGVSRTTLAMARDRHLPGALAAVHPRFQVPHRAELAVGAVVAVLAATVDVRGAIGFSSFGVLAYYAVANASAWTLSSAPASRVVPAVGLLGCVTLAFALPGLSVVVGTGVLGLGAVAYGVRRWWSASRSSAGTRR
;
A
#
# COMPACT_ATOMS: atom_id res chain seq x y z
N MET A 1 -33.34 39.31 -8.48
CA MET A 1 -33.25 38.31 -7.39
C MET A 1 -32.25 37.24 -7.81
N THR A 2 -30.99 37.40 -7.39
CA THR A 2 -29.91 36.43 -7.61
C THR A 2 -30.04 35.31 -6.57
N GLN A 3 -30.15 34.06 -7.03
CA GLN A 3 -30.10 32.86 -6.19
C GLN A 3 -28.80 32.87 -5.37
N PRO A 4 -28.84 32.66 -4.04
CA PRO A 4 -27.63 32.49 -3.25
C PRO A 4 -26.92 31.22 -3.73
N GLY A 5 -25.69 31.38 -4.22
CA GLY A 5 -24.85 30.28 -4.69
C GLY A 5 -24.69 29.23 -3.59
N ALA A 6 -24.86 27.96 -3.96
CA ALA A 6 -24.60 26.85 -3.07
C ALA A 6 -23.20 27.01 -2.44
N PRO A 7 -23.03 26.81 -1.13
CA PRO A 7 -21.73 26.96 -0.50
C PRO A 7 -20.75 25.97 -1.15
N SER A 8 -19.67 26.50 -1.72
CA SER A 8 -18.55 25.70 -2.19
C SER A 8 -18.07 24.79 -1.06
N PRO A 9 -17.80 23.50 -1.32
CA PRO A 9 -17.33 22.60 -0.28
C PRO A 9 -16.06 23.17 0.37
N PRO A 10 -15.88 23.01 1.69
CA PRO A 10 -14.74 23.58 2.41
C PRO A 10 -13.43 23.08 1.80
N GLU A 11 -12.59 24.01 1.32
CA GLU A 11 -11.29 23.71 0.73
C GLU A 11 -10.27 23.33 1.80
N LEU A 12 -9.46 22.29 1.53
CA LEU A 12 -8.37 21.88 2.42
C LEU A 12 -7.26 22.94 2.44
N ARG A 13 -6.68 23.19 3.62
CA ARG A 13 -5.55 24.12 3.75
C ARG A 13 -4.29 23.53 3.10
N ARG A 14 -3.78 24.21 2.07
CA ARG A 14 -2.54 23.84 1.38
C ARG A 14 -1.30 24.23 2.19
N THR A 15 -0.81 23.34 3.04
CA THR A 15 0.33 23.60 3.96
C THR A 15 1.48 22.63 3.80
N VAL A 16 1.37 21.58 2.98
CA VAL A 16 2.38 20.53 2.86
C VAL A 16 3.47 20.95 1.85
N GLY A 17 4.74 20.95 2.27
CA GLY A 17 5.91 21.17 1.42
C GLY A 17 6.57 19.87 0.95
N VAL A 18 7.71 19.98 0.23
CA VAL A 18 8.46 18.80 -0.26
C VAL A 18 8.94 17.89 0.87
N GLY A 19 9.56 18.47 1.92
CA GLY A 19 10.05 17.70 3.06
C GLY A 19 8.93 16.97 3.79
N ASP A 20 7.81 17.66 4.05
CA ASP A 20 6.63 17.06 4.68
C ASP A 20 6.05 15.92 3.84
N ALA A 21 5.94 16.12 2.52
CA ALA A 21 5.46 15.11 1.60
C ALA A 21 6.38 13.87 1.57
N VAL A 22 7.71 14.05 1.60
CA VAL A 22 8.67 12.94 1.69
C VAL A 22 8.47 12.16 2.98
N VAL A 23 8.36 12.83 4.14
CA VAL A 23 8.15 12.13 5.41
C VAL A 23 6.79 11.41 5.45
N ILE A 24 5.73 12.01 4.93
CA ILE A 24 4.42 11.35 4.85
C ILE A 24 4.48 10.11 3.93
N GLY A 25 5.21 10.20 2.82
CA GLY A 25 5.49 9.07 1.94
C GLY A 25 6.27 7.97 2.65
N LEU A 26 7.37 8.31 3.33
CA LEU A 26 8.18 7.37 4.10
C LEU A 26 7.36 6.69 5.21
N GLY A 27 6.56 7.43 5.97
CA GLY A 27 5.67 6.83 6.99
C GLY A 27 4.57 5.95 6.44
N SER A 28 4.31 6.05 5.13
CA SER A 28 3.34 5.19 4.43
C SER A 28 4.00 3.97 3.77
N MET A 29 5.30 4.03 3.46
CA MET A 29 6.08 2.92 2.88
C MET A 29 6.77 2.09 3.98
N VAL A 30 7.51 2.76 4.88
CA VAL A 30 8.25 2.18 6.01
C VAL A 30 7.29 1.83 7.16
N GLY A 31 6.35 0.95 6.85
CA GLY A 31 5.40 0.33 7.76
C GLY A 31 5.73 -1.15 7.97
N ALA A 32 4.71 -2.02 8.01
CA ALA A 32 4.93 -3.44 8.17
C ALA A 32 5.63 -4.14 6.99
N GLY A 33 5.67 -3.53 5.79
CA GLY A 33 6.17 -4.19 4.59
C GLY A 33 7.61 -4.70 4.72
N VAL A 34 8.52 -3.87 5.24
CA VAL A 34 9.93 -4.25 5.46
C VAL A 34 10.09 -5.32 6.55
N PHE A 35 9.18 -5.35 7.54
CA PHE A 35 9.22 -6.32 8.63
C PHE A 35 8.61 -7.67 8.23
N ALA A 36 7.57 -7.66 7.38
CA ALA A 36 6.74 -8.83 7.13
C ALA A 36 6.95 -9.49 5.75
N ALA A 37 7.36 -8.74 4.73
CA ALA A 37 7.43 -9.25 3.36
C ALA A 37 8.69 -10.08 3.06
N LEU A 38 9.78 -9.85 3.80
CA LEU A 38 11.08 -10.51 3.54
C LEU A 38 11.01 -12.04 3.68
N GLY A 39 10.38 -12.57 4.73
CA GLY A 39 10.28 -14.01 4.92
C GLY A 39 9.50 -14.73 3.81
N PRO A 40 8.27 -14.31 3.48
CA PRO A 40 7.53 -14.83 2.33
C PRO A 40 8.27 -14.67 0.99
N ALA A 41 9.00 -13.58 0.78
CA ALA A 41 9.79 -13.36 -0.42
C ALA A 41 10.99 -14.31 -0.50
N ALA A 42 11.71 -14.52 0.60
CA ALA A 42 12.82 -15.47 0.69
C ALA A 42 12.36 -16.91 0.45
N ARG A 43 11.19 -17.28 0.98
CA ARG A 43 10.56 -18.59 0.67
C ARG A 43 10.26 -18.78 -0.81
N ALA A 44 9.97 -17.71 -1.53
CA ALA A 44 9.62 -17.79 -2.94
C ALA A 44 10.85 -17.81 -3.85
N ALA A 45 11.83 -16.94 -3.61
CA ALA A 45 12.97 -16.75 -4.50
C ALA A 45 14.27 -17.42 -4.04
N GLY A 46 14.38 -17.81 -2.76
CA GLY A 46 15.63 -18.28 -2.18
C GLY A 46 16.73 -17.22 -2.29
N SER A 47 17.86 -17.60 -2.87
CA SER A 47 18.97 -16.68 -3.21
C SER A 47 18.58 -15.57 -4.20
N GLY A 48 17.44 -15.70 -4.89
CA GLY A 48 16.93 -14.69 -5.82
C GLY A 48 16.21 -13.51 -5.16
N LEU A 49 16.19 -13.41 -3.82
CA LEU A 49 15.46 -12.35 -3.11
C LEU A 49 15.88 -10.95 -3.56
N LEU A 50 17.18 -10.69 -3.71
CA LEU A 50 17.69 -9.37 -4.12
C LEU A 50 17.30 -9.03 -5.57
N LEU A 51 17.23 -10.02 -6.46
CA LEU A 51 16.70 -9.85 -7.82
C LEU A 51 15.19 -9.54 -7.81
N GLY A 52 14.46 -10.19 -6.90
CA GLY A 52 13.05 -9.91 -6.66
C GLY A 52 12.85 -8.48 -6.14
N LEU A 53 13.69 -8.04 -5.20
CA LEU A 53 13.68 -6.66 -4.69
C LEU A 53 13.99 -5.65 -5.80
N ALA A 54 15.01 -5.91 -6.63
CA ALA A 54 15.35 -5.04 -7.75
C ALA A 54 14.21 -4.95 -8.77
N THR A 55 13.57 -6.08 -9.09
CA THR A 55 12.41 -6.12 -10.00
C THR A 55 11.22 -5.36 -9.41
N ALA A 56 10.92 -5.54 -8.13
CA ALA A 56 9.88 -4.79 -7.42
C ALA A 56 10.17 -3.28 -7.43
N ALA A 57 11.43 -2.89 -7.24
CA ALA A 57 11.87 -1.50 -7.25
C ALA A 57 11.70 -0.85 -8.62
N VAL A 58 12.03 -1.54 -9.72
CA VAL A 58 11.82 -1.06 -11.08
C VAL A 58 10.33 -0.82 -11.34
N VAL A 59 9.47 -1.80 -11.02
CA VAL A 59 8.02 -1.65 -11.20
C VAL A 59 7.46 -0.52 -10.32
N ALA A 60 7.89 -0.44 -9.06
CA ALA A 60 7.50 0.64 -8.15
C ALA A 60 7.94 2.02 -8.68
N TYR A 61 9.15 2.14 -9.22
CA TYR A 61 9.63 3.39 -9.82
C TYR A 61 8.79 3.80 -11.03
N CYS A 62 8.51 2.87 -11.94
CA CYS A 62 7.64 3.15 -13.09
C CYS A 62 6.25 3.62 -12.64
N ASN A 63 5.64 2.91 -11.68
CA ASN A 63 4.33 3.24 -11.14
C ASN A 63 4.32 4.61 -10.45
N ALA A 64 5.36 4.91 -9.69
CA ALA A 64 5.54 6.16 -8.98
C ALA A 64 5.68 7.35 -9.94
N MET A 65 6.50 7.22 -10.98
CA MET A 65 6.68 8.25 -11.99
C MET A 65 5.43 8.48 -12.84
N SER A 66 4.74 7.41 -13.26
CA SER A 66 3.45 7.50 -13.95
C SER A 66 2.41 8.21 -13.08
N SER A 67 2.33 7.86 -11.79
CA SER A 67 1.41 8.49 -10.83
C SER A 67 1.76 9.95 -10.58
N ALA A 68 3.04 10.30 -10.46
CA ALA A 68 3.48 11.68 -10.25
C ALA A 68 3.11 12.58 -11.43
N ARG A 69 3.30 12.11 -12.67
CA ARG A 69 2.91 12.84 -13.89
C ARG A 69 1.40 13.07 -13.95
N LEU A 70 0.60 12.05 -13.60
CA LEU A 70 -0.85 12.16 -13.56
C LEU A 70 -1.32 13.09 -12.44
N ALA A 71 -0.75 12.99 -11.24
CA ALA A 71 -1.08 13.83 -10.10
C ALA A 71 -0.76 15.32 -10.33
N ALA A 72 0.31 15.62 -11.08
CA ALA A 72 0.63 16.98 -11.46
C ALA A 72 -0.41 17.60 -12.42
N LEU A 73 -1.07 16.78 -13.24
CA LEU A 73 -2.12 17.22 -14.18
C LEU A 73 -3.53 17.20 -13.54
N TYR A 74 -3.77 16.24 -12.65
CA TYR A 74 -5.05 16.02 -11.97
C TYR A 74 -4.83 16.05 -10.45
N PRO A 75 -4.63 17.24 -9.84
CA PRO A 75 -4.32 17.39 -8.42
C PRO A 75 -5.59 17.26 -7.54
N ALA A 76 -6.37 16.20 -7.75
CA ALA A 76 -7.59 15.91 -7.02
C ALA A 76 -7.39 14.76 -6.02
N SER A 77 -8.12 14.80 -4.91
CA SER A 77 -8.18 13.72 -3.92
C SER A 77 -8.90 12.50 -4.50
N GLY A 78 -8.15 11.62 -5.15
CA GLY A 78 -8.69 10.36 -5.69
C GLY A 78 -7.70 9.47 -6.44
N GLY A 79 -6.51 9.97 -6.77
CA GLY A 79 -5.47 9.15 -7.40
C GLY A 79 -5.95 8.51 -8.70
N THR A 80 -5.61 7.23 -8.92
CA THR A 80 -5.94 6.52 -10.16
C THR A 80 -7.44 6.34 -10.39
N TYR A 81 -8.27 6.40 -9.36
CA TYR A 81 -9.72 6.44 -9.56
C TYR A 81 -10.13 7.61 -10.45
N VAL A 82 -9.53 8.79 -10.22
CA VAL A 82 -9.72 9.98 -11.04
C VAL A 82 -8.96 9.83 -12.36
N TYR A 83 -7.69 9.42 -12.33
CA TYR A 83 -6.86 9.36 -13.54
C TYR A 83 -7.44 8.40 -14.59
N GLY A 84 -7.89 7.22 -14.16
CA GLY A 84 -8.53 6.23 -15.02
C GLY A 84 -9.83 6.74 -15.61
N ARG A 85 -10.64 7.46 -14.82
CA ARG A 85 -11.88 8.07 -15.31
C ARG A 85 -11.62 9.12 -16.38
N GLU A 86 -10.68 10.04 -16.13
CA GLU A 86 -10.36 11.15 -17.04
C GLU A 86 -9.64 10.70 -18.32
N ARG A 87 -8.82 9.65 -18.26
CA ARG A 87 -7.98 9.22 -19.39
C ARG A 87 -8.47 7.99 -20.15
N LEU A 88 -9.15 7.07 -19.46
CA LEU A 88 -9.56 5.77 -20.02
C LEU A 88 -11.09 5.59 -19.99
N GLY A 89 -11.81 6.42 -19.24
CA GLY A 89 -13.26 6.39 -19.12
C GLY A 89 -13.77 5.81 -17.80
N ALA A 90 -15.08 5.95 -17.58
CA ALA A 90 -15.72 5.69 -16.29
C ALA A 90 -15.52 4.26 -15.74
N PHE A 91 -15.51 3.25 -16.61
CA PHE A 91 -15.29 1.85 -16.21
C PHE A 91 -13.91 1.65 -15.58
N TRP A 92 -12.85 2.15 -16.22
CA TRP A 92 -11.48 1.98 -15.75
C TRP A 92 -11.19 2.79 -14.48
N GLY A 93 -11.79 3.99 -14.38
CA GLY A 93 -11.82 4.74 -13.12
C GLY A 93 -12.45 3.93 -11.99
N TYR A 94 -13.67 3.41 -12.20
CA TYR A 94 -14.36 2.55 -11.22
C TYR A 94 -13.53 1.32 -10.83
N LEU A 95 -12.99 0.59 -11.81
CA LEU A 95 -12.23 -0.62 -11.56
C LEU A 95 -10.95 -0.34 -10.75
N ALA A 96 -10.28 0.79 -11.00
CA ALA A 96 -9.17 1.25 -10.18
C ALA A 96 -9.62 1.58 -8.75
N GLY A 97 -10.74 2.29 -8.57
CA GLY A 97 -11.30 2.55 -7.24
C GLY A 97 -11.61 1.25 -6.47
N TRP A 98 -12.25 0.30 -7.15
CA TRP A 98 -12.59 -1.02 -6.61
C TRP A 98 -11.34 -1.81 -6.19
N SER A 99 -10.34 -1.89 -7.07
CA SER A 99 -9.09 -2.60 -6.79
C SER A 99 -8.29 -1.95 -5.66
N PHE A 100 -8.32 -0.61 -5.56
CA PHE A 100 -7.71 0.13 -4.45
C PHE A 100 -8.39 -0.19 -3.12
N VAL A 101 -9.73 -0.09 -3.04
CA VAL A 101 -10.47 -0.34 -1.80
C VAL A 101 -10.23 -1.77 -1.32
N VAL A 102 -10.38 -2.75 -2.20
CA VAL A 102 -10.17 -4.17 -1.87
C VAL A 102 -8.72 -4.44 -1.48
N GLY A 103 -7.75 -4.01 -2.30
CA GLY A 103 -6.33 -4.26 -2.06
C GLY A 103 -5.82 -3.57 -0.79
N LYS A 104 -6.20 -2.32 -0.55
CA LYS A 104 -5.78 -1.58 0.66
C LYS A 104 -6.51 -2.05 1.93
N THR A 105 -7.71 -2.61 1.81
CA THR A 105 -8.37 -3.32 2.94
C THR A 105 -7.53 -4.52 3.35
N ALA A 106 -7.02 -5.30 2.39
CA ALA A 106 -6.10 -6.38 2.67
C ALA A 106 -4.74 -5.91 3.19
N SER A 107 -4.25 -4.73 2.75
CA SER A 107 -3.08 -4.10 3.38
C SER A 107 -3.31 -3.83 4.86
N CYS A 108 -4.51 -3.39 5.25
CA CYS A 108 -4.83 -3.18 6.66
C CYS A 108 -4.74 -4.50 7.45
N ALA A 109 -5.27 -5.59 6.91
CA ALA A 109 -5.16 -6.91 7.53
C ALA A 109 -3.68 -7.35 7.67
N ALA A 110 -2.87 -7.16 6.63
CA ALA A 110 -1.44 -7.47 6.68
C ALA A 110 -0.68 -6.64 7.74
N MET A 111 -1.00 -5.35 7.88
CA MET A 111 -0.42 -4.52 8.95
C MET A 111 -0.85 -5.01 10.33
N ALA A 112 -2.13 -5.30 10.53
CA ALA A 112 -2.67 -5.80 11.80
C ALA A 112 -2.03 -7.14 12.20
N LEU A 113 -1.95 -8.08 11.27
CA LEU A 113 -1.30 -9.37 11.48
C LEU A 113 0.19 -9.20 11.80
N THR A 114 0.86 -8.21 11.19
CA THR A 114 2.26 -7.90 11.54
C THR A 114 2.37 -7.41 12.99
N VAL A 115 1.46 -6.56 13.47
CA VAL A 115 1.40 -6.20 14.90
C VAL A 115 1.25 -7.46 15.75
N GLY A 116 0.32 -8.34 15.39
CA GLY A 116 0.11 -9.61 16.08
C GLY A 116 1.37 -10.46 16.17
N THR A 117 2.02 -10.73 15.04
CA THR A 117 3.23 -11.56 14.96
C THR A 117 4.39 -10.97 15.77
N TYR A 118 4.54 -9.65 15.79
CA TYR A 118 5.64 -9.01 16.52
C TYR A 118 5.35 -8.81 18.00
N VAL A 119 4.11 -8.56 18.40
CA VAL A 119 3.74 -8.34 19.82
C VAL A 119 3.56 -9.68 20.53
N TRP A 120 2.71 -10.56 20.02
CA TRP A 120 2.39 -11.84 20.64
C TRP A 120 2.21 -12.96 19.60
N PRO A 121 3.31 -13.60 19.15
CA PRO A 121 3.26 -14.61 18.08
C PRO A 121 2.24 -15.73 18.33
N GLY A 122 2.15 -16.22 19.58
CA GLY A 122 1.22 -17.29 19.94
C GLY A 122 -0.27 -16.90 19.89
N GLN A 123 -0.60 -15.60 19.85
CA GLN A 123 -1.96 -15.07 19.76
C GLN A 123 -2.05 -13.96 18.69
N ALA A 124 -1.29 -14.11 17.61
CA ALA A 124 -1.13 -13.06 16.60
C ALA A 124 -2.46 -12.57 16.03
N HIS A 125 -3.39 -13.48 15.70
CA HIS A 125 -4.71 -13.11 15.20
C HIS A 125 -5.55 -12.32 16.22
N ALA A 126 -5.55 -12.73 17.49
CA ALA A 126 -6.30 -12.02 18.53
C ALA A 126 -5.77 -10.59 18.73
N VAL A 127 -4.45 -10.43 18.77
CA VAL A 127 -3.80 -9.12 18.86
C VAL A 127 -4.05 -8.28 17.60
N ALA A 128 -4.03 -8.89 16.42
CA ALA A 128 -4.34 -8.22 15.16
C ALA A 128 -5.79 -7.67 15.15
N VAL A 129 -6.76 -8.49 15.53
CA VAL A 129 -8.17 -8.07 15.65
C VAL A 129 -8.31 -6.96 16.68
N ALA A 130 -7.70 -7.09 17.86
CA ALA A 130 -7.72 -6.05 18.89
C ALA A 130 -7.13 -4.72 18.39
N ALA A 131 -6.02 -4.78 17.64
CA ALA A 131 -5.41 -3.59 17.04
C ALA A 131 -6.33 -2.93 16.01
N VAL A 132 -7.03 -3.72 15.17
CA VAL A 132 -8.00 -3.19 14.21
C VAL A 132 -9.16 -2.52 14.92
N VAL A 133 -9.78 -3.18 15.90
CA VAL A 133 -10.89 -2.63 16.68
C VAL A 133 -10.48 -1.33 17.38
N ALA A 134 -9.32 -1.32 18.03
CA ALA A 134 -8.80 -0.13 18.71
C ALA A 134 -8.56 1.03 17.73
N LEU A 135 -7.92 0.79 16.58
CA LEU A 135 -7.62 1.86 15.63
C LEU A 135 -8.86 2.32 14.84
N THR A 136 -9.85 1.46 14.62
CA THR A 136 -11.16 1.86 14.12
C THR A 136 -11.89 2.72 15.15
N ALA A 137 -11.83 2.40 16.45
CA ALA A 137 -12.43 3.27 17.47
C ALA A 137 -11.75 4.66 17.53
N VAL A 138 -10.41 4.70 17.41
CA VAL A 138 -9.63 5.94 17.37
C VAL A 138 -9.99 6.79 16.15
N ASN A 139 -10.06 6.20 14.96
CA ASN A 139 -10.44 6.90 13.74
C ASN A 139 -11.90 7.39 13.80
N TYR A 140 -12.82 6.60 14.37
CA TYR A 140 -14.23 6.97 14.54
C TYR A 140 -14.36 8.21 15.42
N GLY A 141 -13.53 8.32 16.47
CA GLY A 141 -13.43 9.51 17.32
C GLY A 141 -12.87 10.76 16.64
N GLY A 142 -12.52 10.70 15.35
CA GLY A 142 -11.97 11.82 14.59
C GLY A 142 -10.53 12.16 14.93
N VAL A 143 -9.80 11.25 15.59
CA VAL A 143 -8.41 11.49 15.99
C VAL A 143 -7.51 11.47 14.76
N GLN A 144 -7.06 12.64 14.33
CA GLN A 144 -6.11 12.77 13.24
C GLN A 144 -4.67 12.68 13.76
N LYS A 145 -3.82 11.90 13.09
CA LYS A 145 -2.38 11.89 13.37
C LYS A 145 -1.79 13.27 13.08
N SER A 146 -1.19 13.89 14.09
CA SER A 146 -0.36 15.07 13.87
C SER A 146 0.81 14.73 12.94
N ALA A 147 1.15 15.64 12.03
CA ALA A 147 2.32 15.50 11.17
C ALA A 147 3.62 15.30 11.98
N TRP A 148 3.69 15.85 13.20
CA TRP A 148 4.80 15.59 14.13
C TRP A 148 4.86 14.14 14.61
N LEU A 149 3.72 13.53 14.94
CA LEU A 149 3.67 12.13 15.38
C LEU A 149 4.09 11.18 14.25
N THR A 150 3.68 11.44 13.01
CA THR A 150 4.14 10.67 11.85
C THR A 150 5.66 10.79 11.68
N ARG A 151 6.22 12.00 11.81
CA ARG A 151 7.68 12.23 11.78
C ARG A 151 8.41 11.45 12.86
N ALA A 152 7.92 11.50 14.10
CA ALA A 152 8.50 10.78 15.23
C ALA A 152 8.48 9.25 15.00
N ILE A 153 7.35 8.70 14.55
CA ILE A 153 7.23 7.28 14.21
C ILE A 153 8.25 6.90 13.13
N VAL A 154 8.35 7.66 12.04
CA VAL A 154 9.31 7.39 10.96
C VAL A 154 10.74 7.43 11.47
N ALA A 155 11.11 8.44 12.26
CA ALA A 155 12.45 8.57 12.81
C ALA A 155 12.82 7.39 13.71
N VAL A 156 11.91 6.97 14.61
CA VAL A 156 12.11 5.80 15.48
C VAL A 156 12.27 4.54 14.64
N VAL A 157 11.39 4.32 13.66
CA VAL A 157 11.44 3.11 12.83
C VAL A 157 12.72 3.07 12.00
N LEU A 158 13.13 4.17 11.39
CA LEU A 158 14.40 4.25 10.66
C LEU A 158 15.60 4.01 11.58
N GLY A 159 15.57 4.52 12.82
CA GLY A 159 16.59 4.24 13.83
C GLY A 159 16.69 2.75 14.19
N VAL A 160 15.55 2.07 14.36
CA VAL A 160 15.50 0.62 14.57
C VAL A 160 16.01 -0.15 13.36
N LEU A 161 15.65 0.24 12.14
CA LEU A 161 16.15 -0.43 10.94
C LEU A 161 17.66 -0.22 10.76
N ALA A 162 18.16 0.99 11.04
CA ALA A 162 19.58 1.29 11.01
C ALA A 162 20.36 0.47 12.04
N SER A 163 19.85 0.31 13.27
CA SER A 163 20.50 -0.52 14.28
C SER A 163 20.53 -1.99 13.90
N VAL A 164 19.46 -2.51 13.30
CA VAL A 164 19.44 -3.88 12.74
C VAL A 164 20.50 -4.05 11.67
N VAL A 165 20.60 -3.10 10.73
CA VAL A 165 21.61 -3.14 9.64
C VAL A 165 23.03 -3.15 10.22
N VAL A 166 23.34 -2.22 11.14
CA VAL A 166 24.66 -2.13 11.76
C VAL A 166 24.99 -3.44 12.48
N VAL A 167 24.12 -3.90 13.39
CA VAL A 167 24.36 -5.12 14.17
C VAL A 167 24.57 -6.35 13.28
N CYS A 168 23.77 -6.50 12.23
CA CYS A 168 23.89 -7.66 11.35
C CYS A 168 25.15 -7.60 10.46
N LEU A 169 25.55 -6.42 9.98
CA LEU A 169 26.73 -6.28 9.12
C LEU A 169 28.06 -6.28 9.88
N THR A 170 28.06 -5.93 11.17
CA THR A 170 29.26 -5.97 12.03
C THR A 170 29.36 -7.25 12.87
N SER A 171 28.44 -8.21 12.71
CA SER A 171 28.44 -9.46 13.47
C SER A 171 29.40 -10.46 12.85
N ASP A 172 30.05 -11.28 13.68
CA ASP A 172 30.85 -12.44 13.24
C ASP A 172 30.00 -13.50 12.52
N ALA A 173 28.68 -13.47 12.70
CA ALA A 173 27.74 -14.35 11.99
C ALA A 173 27.44 -13.87 10.55
N ALA A 174 27.92 -12.70 10.15
CA ALA A 174 27.76 -12.16 8.81
C ALA A 174 28.66 -12.92 7.82
N ASP A 175 28.03 -13.55 6.83
CA ASP A 175 28.74 -14.31 5.79
C ASP A 175 28.33 -13.81 4.40
N ALA A 176 29.32 -13.31 3.65
CA ALA A 176 29.12 -12.85 2.28
C ALA A 176 28.73 -13.98 1.32
N GLY A 177 29.11 -15.24 1.61
CA GLY A 177 28.67 -16.41 0.85
C GLY A 177 27.15 -16.64 0.89
N ARG A 178 26.47 -16.08 1.90
CA ARG A 178 24.99 -16.13 1.98
C ARG A 178 24.29 -15.10 1.09
N LEU A 179 25.05 -14.19 0.48
CA LEU A 179 24.55 -13.19 -0.47
C LEU A 179 24.63 -13.65 -1.93
N GLU A 180 24.94 -14.92 -2.18
CA GLU A 180 24.94 -15.48 -3.53
C GLU A 180 23.64 -15.12 -4.27
N VAL A 181 23.79 -14.47 -5.42
CA VAL A 181 22.67 -14.04 -6.25
C VAL A 181 22.41 -15.14 -7.27
N GLY A 182 21.43 -15.98 -6.96
CA GLY A 182 21.03 -17.11 -7.80
C GLY A 182 19.55 -17.13 -8.11
N ALA A 183 19.14 -18.03 -9.01
CA ALA A 183 17.73 -18.32 -9.29
C ALA A 183 17.32 -19.67 -8.69
N SER A 184 17.67 -19.93 -7.43
CA SER A 184 17.34 -21.20 -6.76
C SER A 184 15.82 -21.46 -6.70
N GLY A 185 15.01 -20.42 -6.55
CA GLY A 185 13.55 -20.48 -6.69
C GLY A 185 13.03 -20.42 -8.15
N GLY A 186 13.92 -20.43 -9.14
CA GLY A 186 13.61 -20.20 -10.55
C GLY A 186 13.14 -18.77 -10.86
N GLY A 187 12.98 -18.45 -12.16
CA GLY A 187 12.47 -17.14 -12.59
C GLY A 187 11.09 -16.81 -12.03
N GLY A 188 10.21 -17.81 -11.91
CA GLY A 188 8.90 -17.66 -11.29
C GLY A 188 8.96 -17.27 -9.81
N GLY A 189 9.89 -17.87 -9.04
CA GLY A 189 10.11 -17.52 -7.64
C GLY A 189 10.58 -16.08 -7.44
N VAL A 190 11.47 -15.60 -8.32
CA VAL A 190 11.93 -14.19 -8.34
C VAL A 190 10.78 -13.23 -8.62
N LEU A 191 9.93 -13.52 -9.61
CA LEU A 191 8.74 -12.69 -9.90
C LEU A 191 7.72 -12.72 -8.76
N GLN A 192 7.50 -13.88 -8.13
CA GLN A 192 6.62 -13.97 -6.96
C GLN A 192 7.16 -13.16 -5.78
N ALA A 193 8.47 -13.25 -5.50
CA ALA A 193 9.12 -12.44 -4.48
C ALA A 193 9.01 -10.94 -4.79
N ALA A 194 9.18 -10.53 -6.05
CA ALA A 194 8.99 -9.16 -6.46
C ALA A 194 7.56 -8.66 -6.21
N GLY A 195 6.53 -9.46 -6.53
CA GLY A 195 5.14 -9.12 -6.23
C GLY A 195 4.83 -9.00 -4.73
N LEU A 196 5.46 -9.84 -3.90
CA LEU A 196 5.33 -9.78 -2.44
C LEU A 196 6.07 -8.57 -1.86
N LEU A 197 7.29 -8.28 -2.32
CA LEU A 197 8.09 -7.13 -1.87
C LEU A 197 7.52 -5.80 -2.36
N PHE A 198 6.80 -5.78 -3.50
CA PHE A 198 6.09 -4.62 -4.00
C PHE A 198 5.13 -4.01 -2.95
N PHE A 199 4.59 -4.85 -2.06
CA PHE A 199 3.78 -4.42 -0.92
C PHE A 199 4.46 -3.34 -0.07
N ALA A 200 5.76 -3.46 0.17
CA ALA A 200 6.53 -2.50 0.97
C ALA A 200 6.66 -1.13 0.28
N PHE A 201 6.62 -1.08 -1.05
CA PHE A 201 6.75 0.16 -1.81
C PHE A 201 5.43 0.92 -1.98
N ALA A 202 4.28 0.27 -1.85
CA ALA A 202 2.96 0.82 -2.21
C ALA A 202 2.49 2.07 -1.41
N GLY A 203 3.32 2.62 -0.53
CA GLY A 203 3.04 3.80 0.29
C GLY A 203 3.24 5.14 -0.41
N TYR A 204 4.05 5.23 -1.49
CA TYR A 204 4.28 6.50 -2.22
C TYR A 204 2.98 7.11 -2.79
N ALA A 205 1.94 6.28 -3.01
CA ALA A 205 0.62 6.71 -3.49
C ALA A 205 0.02 7.83 -2.63
N ARG A 206 0.33 7.84 -1.33
CA ARG A 206 -0.23 8.83 -0.42
C ARG A 206 0.20 10.25 -0.78
N ILE A 207 1.43 10.42 -1.29
CA ILE A 207 1.91 11.71 -1.77
C ILE A 207 1.07 12.18 -2.97
N ALA A 208 0.76 11.27 -3.90
CA ALA A 208 -0.05 11.58 -5.09
C ALA A 208 -1.49 11.98 -4.74
N THR A 209 -2.03 11.46 -3.63
CA THR A 209 -3.40 11.77 -3.16
C THR A 209 -3.48 13.04 -2.30
N LEU A 210 -2.35 13.63 -1.90
CA LEU A 210 -2.30 14.86 -1.09
C LEU A 210 -2.37 16.14 -1.94
N GLY A 211 -2.76 16.05 -3.22
CA GLY A 211 -2.78 17.19 -4.14
C GLY A 211 -3.51 18.42 -3.61
N GLU A 212 -4.57 18.21 -2.83
CA GLU A 212 -5.37 19.29 -2.23
C GLU A 212 -4.74 19.88 -0.96
N GLU A 213 -3.79 19.20 -0.31
CA GLU A 213 -3.09 19.64 0.91
C GLU A 213 -1.68 20.22 0.63
N VAL A 214 -1.14 19.99 -0.57
CA VAL A 214 0.20 20.44 -0.99
C VAL A 214 0.17 21.88 -1.51
N ARG A 215 1.15 22.69 -1.09
CA ARG A 215 1.28 24.11 -1.49
C ARG A 215 1.36 24.30 -3.01
N ASP A 216 2.28 23.59 -3.65
CA ASP A 216 2.48 23.57 -5.10
C ASP A 216 2.56 22.12 -5.58
N PRO A 217 1.42 21.48 -5.91
CA PRO A 217 1.37 20.07 -6.29
C PRO A 217 2.20 19.76 -7.54
N ALA A 218 2.22 20.68 -8.52
CA ALA A 218 2.90 20.51 -9.79
C ALA A 218 4.42 20.40 -9.65
N ARG A 219 5.00 21.08 -8.65
CA ARG A 219 6.45 21.00 -8.38
C ARG A 219 6.81 20.07 -7.23
N THR A 220 5.94 19.95 -6.23
CA THR A 220 6.22 19.21 -5.00
C THR A 220 6.08 17.71 -5.21
N ILE A 221 4.97 17.25 -5.83
CA ILE A 221 4.69 15.83 -6.00
C ILE A 221 5.77 15.14 -6.86
N PRO A 222 6.17 15.68 -8.03
CA PRO A 222 7.21 15.06 -8.86
C PRO A 222 8.59 15.01 -8.21
N ARG A 223 8.87 15.82 -7.19
CA ARG A 223 10.13 15.77 -6.42
C ARG A 223 10.03 14.84 -5.22
N ALA A 224 8.92 14.90 -4.49
CA ALA A 224 8.75 14.15 -3.25
C ALA A 224 8.59 12.65 -3.48
N ILE A 225 7.85 12.22 -4.51
CA ILE A 225 7.62 10.81 -4.82
C ILE A 225 8.93 10.04 -5.07
N PRO A 226 9.77 10.42 -6.05
CA PRO A 226 11.00 9.68 -6.33
C PRO A 226 12.01 9.78 -5.18
N THR A 227 12.07 10.91 -4.47
CA THR A 227 12.95 11.06 -3.29
C THR A 227 12.56 10.10 -2.18
N ALA A 228 11.27 10.05 -1.81
CA ALA A 228 10.79 9.14 -0.78
C ALA A 228 10.99 7.68 -1.18
N LEU A 229 10.72 7.35 -2.46
CA LEU A 229 10.90 6.00 -2.98
C LEU A 229 12.36 5.58 -2.97
N GLY A 230 13.28 6.47 -3.37
CA GLY A 230 14.72 6.21 -3.36
C GLY A 230 15.26 5.96 -1.95
N ILE A 231 14.85 6.77 -0.97
CA ILE A 231 15.20 6.54 0.44
C ILE A 231 14.68 5.18 0.92
N ALA A 232 13.42 4.86 0.64
CA ALA A 232 12.84 3.57 1.02
C ALA A 232 13.57 2.39 0.37
N LEU A 233 13.94 2.49 -0.91
CA LEU A 233 14.70 1.48 -1.61
C LEU A 233 16.07 1.22 -0.97
N VAL A 234 16.82 2.28 -0.65
CA VAL A 234 18.12 2.15 0.03
C VAL A 234 17.97 1.45 1.37
N VAL A 235 16.97 1.84 2.16
CA VAL A 235 16.68 1.21 3.46
C VAL A 235 16.32 -0.27 3.27
N TYR A 236 15.44 -0.60 2.33
CA TYR A 236 15.01 -1.98 2.11
C TYR A 236 16.15 -2.87 1.56
N ALA A 237 17.00 -2.33 0.69
CA ALA A 237 18.18 -3.03 0.20
C ALA A 237 19.17 -3.29 1.33
N ALA A 238 19.50 -2.28 2.14
CA ALA A 238 20.40 -2.42 3.28
C ALA A 238 19.88 -3.46 4.29
N VAL A 239 18.60 -3.40 4.66
CA VAL A 239 17.97 -4.37 5.56
C VAL A 239 17.97 -5.78 4.95
N SER A 240 17.67 -5.91 3.65
CA SER A 240 17.64 -7.22 2.97
C SER A 240 19.02 -7.86 2.94
N VAL A 241 20.06 -7.10 2.59
CA VAL A 241 21.45 -7.58 2.58
C VAL A 241 21.88 -7.97 4.00
N ALA A 242 21.63 -7.12 4.99
CA ALA A 242 22.03 -7.35 6.37
C ALA A 242 21.35 -8.60 6.98
N VAL A 243 20.06 -8.80 6.73
CA VAL A 243 19.34 -9.98 7.23
C VAL A 243 19.77 -11.25 6.47
N LEU A 244 20.04 -11.16 5.16
CA LEU A 244 20.53 -12.30 4.37
C LEU A 244 21.94 -12.73 4.78
N SER A 245 22.85 -11.79 5.09
CA SER A 245 24.22 -12.13 5.52
C SER A 245 24.23 -12.92 6.83
N VAL A 246 23.24 -12.73 7.70
CA VAL A 246 23.16 -13.41 9.00
C VAL A 246 22.27 -14.67 8.98
N LEU A 247 21.12 -14.65 8.31
CA LEU A 247 20.18 -15.78 8.32
C LEU A 247 20.28 -16.68 7.09
N GLY A 248 20.84 -16.18 5.99
CA GLY A 248 20.71 -16.78 4.67
C GLY A 248 19.25 -16.82 4.17
N SER A 249 19.07 -17.23 2.91
CA SER A 249 17.73 -17.32 2.30
C SER A 249 16.84 -18.38 2.96
N GLY A 250 17.43 -19.52 3.35
CA GLY A 250 16.72 -20.61 4.04
C GLY A 250 16.21 -20.21 5.43
N GLY A 251 17.07 -19.61 6.26
CA GLY A 251 16.69 -19.12 7.59
C GLY A 251 15.68 -17.99 7.53
N LEU A 252 15.90 -17.03 6.61
CA LEU A 252 14.96 -15.92 6.37
C LEU A 252 13.58 -16.43 5.93
N GLY A 253 13.53 -17.48 5.10
CA GLY A 253 12.28 -18.06 4.65
C GLY A 253 11.40 -18.60 5.78
N HIS A 254 12.00 -19.18 6.82
CA HIS A 254 11.28 -19.77 7.95
C HIS A 254 11.04 -18.78 9.10
N ALA A 255 11.68 -17.61 9.07
CA ALA A 255 11.55 -16.61 10.11
C ALA A 255 10.14 -16.01 10.17
N THR A 256 9.53 -16.07 11.35
CA THR A 256 8.25 -15.41 11.65
C THR A 256 8.43 -13.93 11.94
N ALA A 257 9.59 -13.55 12.51
CA ALA A 257 9.95 -12.17 12.79
C ALA A 257 11.36 -11.88 12.25
N PRO A 258 11.54 -11.83 10.91
CA PRO A 258 12.84 -11.78 10.23
C PRO A 258 13.91 -10.90 10.88
N LEU A 259 13.58 -9.63 11.15
CA LEU A 259 14.55 -8.69 11.70
C LEU A 259 14.87 -8.98 13.18
N ALA A 260 13.91 -9.47 13.96
CA ALA A 260 14.13 -9.81 15.37
C ALA A 260 14.91 -11.13 15.51
N ASP A 261 14.73 -12.05 14.58
CA ASP A 261 15.47 -13.31 14.50
C ASP A 261 16.91 -13.05 14.01
N ALA A 262 17.10 -12.13 13.06
CA ALA A 262 18.42 -11.72 12.58
C ALA A 262 19.29 -11.11 13.68
N VAL A 263 18.77 -10.18 14.48
CA VAL A 263 19.57 -9.58 15.57
C VAL A 263 19.90 -10.58 16.69
N ARG A 264 19.05 -11.60 16.92
CA ARG A 264 19.37 -12.71 17.83
C ARG A 264 20.50 -13.56 17.27
N ALA A 265 20.41 -13.94 16.00
CA ALA A 265 21.44 -14.73 15.31
C ALA A 265 22.77 -13.96 15.16
N ALA A 266 22.71 -12.63 15.08
CA ALA A 266 23.87 -11.74 15.06
C ALA A 266 24.56 -11.57 16.43
N GLY A 267 24.06 -12.20 17.49
CA GLY A 267 24.67 -12.18 18.83
C GLY A 267 24.19 -11.04 19.74
N VAL A 268 23.15 -10.29 19.35
CA VAL A 268 22.61 -9.16 20.14
C VAL A 268 21.13 -9.41 20.50
N PRO A 269 20.81 -10.44 21.30
CA PRO A 269 19.42 -10.78 21.63
C PRO A 269 18.68 -9.68 22.38
N GLY A 270 19.39 -8.82 23.13
CA GLY A 270 18.83 -7.67 23.83
C GLY A 270 18.21 -6.61 22.90
N LEU A 271 18.59 -6.59 21.61
CA LEU A 271 18.00 -5.68 20.62
C LEU A 271 16.65 -6.22 20.08
N ALA A 272 16.37 -7.52 20.21
CA ALA A 272 15.17 -8.13 19.65
C ALA A 272 13.85 -7.52 20.19
N PRO A 273 13.67 -7.24 21.49
CA PRO A 273 12.46 -6.56 21.98
C PRO A 273 12.28 -5.16 21.38
N VAL A 274 13.37 -4.41 21.18
CA VAL A 274 13.34 -3.07 20.56
C VAL A 274 12.91 -3.17 19.10
N VAL A 275 13.43 -4.15 18.36
CA VAL A 275 13.01 -4.43 16.97
C VAL A 275 11.54 -4.79 16.91
N ARG A 276 11.05 -5.61 17.86
CA ARG A 276 9.64 -6.00 17.93
C ARG A 276 8.73 -4.81 18.24
N ALA A 277 9.12 -3.94 19.17
CA ALA A 277 8.40 -2.71 19.47
C ALA A 277 8.40 -1.76 18.26
N GLY A 278 9.55 -1.60 17.58
CA GLY A 278 9.68 -0.78 16.36
C GLY A 278 8.76 -1.28 15.24
N ALA A 279 8.71 -2.59 15.01
CA ALA A 279 7.81 -3.21 14.04
C ALA A 279 6.33 -2.97 14.37
N ALA A 280 5.95 -3.12 15.64
CA ALA A 280 4.58 -2.86 16.09
C ALA A 280 4.19 -1.39 15.91
N VAL A 281 5.06 -0.45 16.29
CA VAL A 281 4.85 1.00 16.12
C VAL A 281 4.75 1.37 14.64
N ALA A 282 5.61 0.81 13.78
CA ALA A 282 5.54 1.00 12.32
C ALA A 282 4.19 0.50 11.77
N ALA A 283 3.80 -0.72 12.12
CA ALA A 283 2.60 -1.36 11.60
C ALA A 283 1.30 -0.68 12.10
N LEU A 284 1.19 -0.33 13.39
CA LEU A 284 0.09 0.49 13.94
C LEU A 284 0.06 1.89 13.30
N GLY A 285 1.26 2.45 13.10
CA GLY A 285 1.53 3.67 12.36
C GLY A 285 0.81 3.70 11.01
N SER A 286 1.11 2.71 10.17
CA SER A 286 0.55 2.57 8.83
C SER A 286 -0.90 2.09 8.83
N LEU A 287 -1.30 1.20 9.74
CA LEU A 287 -2.67 0.68 9.84
C LEU A 287 -3.70 1.80 10.07
N LEU A 288 -3.45 2.69 11.03
CA LEU A 288 -4.35 3.82 11.31
C LEU A 288 -4.54 4.69 10.06
N ALA A 289 -3.44 4.97 9.34
CA ALA A 289 -3.45 5.76 8.12
C ALA A 289 -4.18 5.07 6.97
N LEU A 290 -4.04 3.75 6.84
CA LEU A 290 -4.69 2.97 5.80
C LEU A 290 -6.19 2.85 6.03
N ILE A 291 -6.65 2.57 7.26
CA ILE A 291 -8.09 2.52 7.59
C ILE A 291 -8.76 3.84 7.20
N LEU A 292 -8.15 4.98 7.58
CA LEU A 292 -8.66 6.30 7.22
C LEU A 292 -8.67 6.52 5.70
N GLY A 293 -7.59 6.17 5.01
CA GLY A 293 -7.48 6.30 3.55
C GLY A 293 -8.53 5.49 2.79
N VAL A 294 -8.68 4.21 3.14
CA VAL A 294 -9.66 3.30 2.52
C VAL A 294 -11.09 3.78 2.77
N SER A 295 -11.37 4.25 3.99
CA SER A 295 -12.70 4.75 4.37
C SER A 295 -13.07 6.01 3.59
N ARG A 296 -12.11 6.90 3.31
CA ARG A 296 -12.31 8.10 2.46
C ARG A 296 -12.58 7.72 1.00
N THR A 297 -11.84 6.79 0.43
CA THR A 297 -12.12 6.29 -0.94
C THR A 297 -13.49 5.60 -1.01
N THR A 298 -13.83 4.81 0.01
CA THR A 298 -15.14 4.15 0.14
C THR A 298 -16.27 5.18 0.20
N LEU A 299 -16.11 6.25 0.98
CA LEU A 299 -17.06 7.38 1.04
C LEU A 299 -17.24 8.03 -0.34
N ALA A 300 -16.14 8.32 -1.04
CA ALA A 300 -16.18 8.95 -2.37
C ALA A 300 -16.90 8.05 -3.39
N MET A 301 -16.58 6.75 -3.42
CA MET A 301 -17.27 5.79 -4.28
C MET A 301 -18.76 5.64 -3.92
N ALA A 302 -19.11 5.71 -2.63
CA ALA A 302 -20.51 5.68 -2.20
C ALA A 302 -21.28 6.94 -2.61
N ARG A 303 -20.65 8.12 -2.58
CA ARG A 303 -21.23 9.38 -3.11
C ARG A 303 -21.48 9.30 -4.62
N ASP A 304 -20.54 8.70 -5.35
CA ASP A 304 -20.67 8.44 -6.79
C ASP A 304 -21.63 7.27 -7.10
N ARG A 305 -22.33 6.71 -6.09
CA ARG A 305 -23.24 5.55 -6.19
C ARG A 305 -22.59 4.27 -6.73
N HIS A 306 -21.26 4.20 -6.66
CA HIS A 306 -20.46 3.00 -6.93
C HIS A 306 -20.39 2.04 -5.73
N LEU A 307 -20.89 2.44 -4.57
CA LEU A 307 -21.07 1.59 -3.38
C LEU A 307 -22.43 1.92 -2.74
N PRO A 308 -22.94 1.09 -1.80
CA PRO A 308 -24.20 1.38 -1.13
C PRO A 308 -24.22 2.80 -0.54
N GLY A 309 -25.24 3.59 -0.88
CA GLY A 309 -25.32 5.00 -0.51
C GLY A 309 -25.29 5.26 1.00
N ALA A 310 -25.64 4.26 1.82
CA ALA A 310 -25.50 4.33 3.28
C ALA A 310 -24.05 4.56 3.73
N LEU A 311 -23.05 4.13 2.96
CA LEU A 311 -21.63 4.35 3.25
C LEU A 311 -21.17 5.79 2.97
N ALA A 312 -21.99 6.61 2.31
CA ALA A 312 -21.72 8.03 2.04
C ALA A 312 -21.98 8.94 3.27
N ALA A 313 -22.35 8.37 4.42
CA ALA A 313 -22.70 9.13 5.62
C ALA A 313 -21.47 9.66 6.36
N VAL A 314 -21.50 10.95 6.71
CA VAL A 314 -20.48 11.64 7.51
C VAL A 314 -21.01 11.88 8.91
N HIS A 315 -20.19 11.65 9.93
CA HIS A 315 -20.59 11.83 11.33
C HIS A 315 -20.76 13.32 11.65
N PRO A 316 -21.88 13.77 12.24
CA PRO A 316 -22.17 15.20 12.42
C PRO A 316 -21.18 15.91 13.35
N ARG A 317 -20.68 15.23 14.39
CA ARG A 317 -19.75 15.81 15.37
C ARG A 317 -18.27 15.64 15.01
N PHE A 318 -17.92 14.47 14.47
CA PHE A 318 -16.51 14.09 14.25
C PHE A 318 -16.06 14.31 12.81
N GLN A 319 -16.99 14.57 11.89
CA GLN A 319 -16.72 14.84 10.47
C GLN A 319 -15.93 13.72 9.78
N VAL A 320 -16.13 12.47 10.22
CA VAL A 320 -15.52 11.25 9.66
C VAL A 320 -16.54 10.38 8.92
N PRO A 321 -16.12 9.58 7.92
CA PRO A 321 -16.99 8.65 7.20
C PRO A 321 -17.34 7.40 8.03
N HIS A 322 -17.98 7.62 9.19
CA HIS A 322 -18.17 6.61 10.24
C HIS A 322 -18.75 5.27 9.77
N ARG A 323 -19.72 5.27 8.86
CA ARG A 323 -20.30 4.00 8.35
C ARG A 323 -19.34 3.24 7.43
N ALA A 324 -18.63 3.96 6.56
CA ALA A 324 -17.60 3.36 5.73
C ALA A 324 -16.46 2.81 6.60
N GLU A 325 -16.11 3.53 7.66
CA GLU A 325 -15.04 3.15 8.57
C GLU A 325 -15.37 1.91 9.40
N LEU A 326 -16.58 1.82 9.94
CA LEU A 326 -17.05 0.61 10.63
C LEU A 326 -17.11 -0.59 9.68
N ALA A 327 -17.59 -0.39 8.44
CA ALA A 327 -17.64 -1.47 7.45
C ALA A 327 -16.23 -1.95 7.08
N VAL A 328 -15.30 -1.04 6.80
CA VAL A 328 -13.89 -1.38 6.52
C VAL A 328 -13.27 -2.06 7.73
N GLY A 329 -13.41 -1.50 8.93
CA GLY A 329 -12.89 -2.08 10.18
C GLY A 329 -13.40 -3.50 10.42
N ALA A 330 -14.69 -3.75 10.22
CA ALA A 330 -15.28 -5.09 10.34
C ALA A 330 -14.68 -6.08 9.33
N VAL A 331 -14.56 -5.70 8.06
CA VAL A 331 -13.94 -6.56 7.04
C VAL A 331 -12.47 -6.82 7.38
N VAL A 332 -11.72 -5.81 7.78
CA VAL A 332 -10.31 -5.96 8.19
C VAL A 332 -10.18 -6.87 9.40
N ALA A 333 -11.08 -6.77 10.39
CA ALA A 333 -11.07 -7.64 11.56
C ALA A 333 -11.33 -9.10 11.20
N VAL A 334 -12.30 -9.37 10.31
CA VAL A 334 -12.56 -10.73 9.81
C VAL A 334 -11.35 -11.28 9.06
N LEU A 335 -10.74 -10.49 8.18
CA LEU A 335 -9.52 -10.90 7.47
C LEU A 335 -8.35 -11.14 8.44
N ALA A 336 -8.15 -10.27 9.43
CA ALA A 336 -7.14 -10.43 10.46
C ALA A 336 -7.39 -11.66 11.36
N ALA A 337 -8.62 -12.13 11.49
CA ALA A 337 -8.95 -13.33 12.24
C ALA A 337 -8.75 -14.64 11.46
N THR A 338 -8.79 -14.58 10.11
CA THR A 338 -8.93 -15.79 9.27
C THR A 338 -7.80 -16.01 8.27
N VAL A 339 -7.01 -14.99 7.94
CA VAL A 339 -6.00 -15.04 6.87
C VAL A 339 -4.60 -14.86 7.44
N ASP A 340 -3.62 -15.56 6.87
CA ASP A 340 -2.21 -15.38 7.20
C ASP A 340 -1.60 -14.12 6.56
N VAL A 341 -0.51 -13.63 7.18
CA VAL A 341 0.26 -12.47 6.70
C VAL A 341 0.63 -12.60 5.21
N ARG A 342 1.10 -13.77 4.77
CA ARG A 342 1.48 -14.00 3.36
C ARG A 342 0.29 -13.88 2.42
N GLY A 343 -0.88 -14.42 2.80
CA GLY A 343 -2.11 -14.34 2.01
C GLY A 343 -2.60 -12.90 1.91
N ALA A 344 -2.61 -12.19 3.03
CA ALA A 344 -3.01 -10.77 3.09
C ALA A 344 -2.08 -9.89 2.23
N ILE A 345 -0.75 -10.08 2.31
CA ILE A 345 0.24 -9.39 1.48
C ILE A 345 0.00 -9.71 -0.01
N GLY A 346 -0.15 -10.98 -0.37
CA GLY A 346 -0.32 -11.38 -1.77
C GLY A 346 -1.60 -10.80 -2.38
N PHE A 347 -2.74 -10.94 -1.71
CA PHE A 347 -4.01 -10.39 -2.20
C PHE A 347 -3.99 -8.85 -2.23
N SER A 348 -3.39 -8.21 -1.22
CA SER A 348 -3.15 -6.77 -1.22
C SER A 348 -2.32 -6.33 -2.42
N SER A 349 -1.18 -6.98 -2.68
CA SER A 349 -0.32 -6.68 -3.82
C SER A 349 -1.07 -6.83 -5.13
N PHE A 350 -1.87 -7.88 -5.31
CA PHE A 350 -2.68 -8.08 -6.52
C PHE A 350 -3.60 -6.89 -6.79
N GLY A 351 -4.40 -6.48 -5.80
CA GLY A 351 -5.33 -5.34 -5.95
C GLY A 351 -4.60 -4.02 -6.23
N VAL A 352 -3.49 -3.78 -5.55
CA VAL A 352 -2.69 -2.56 -5.74
C VAL A 352 -1.95 -2.56 -7.09
N LEU A 353 -1.44 -3.71 -7.55
CA LEU A 353 -0.85 -3.84 -8.89
C LEU A 353 -1.90 -3.62 -9.98
N ALA A 354 -3.12 -4.13 -9.82
CA ALA A 354 -4.22 -3.84 -10.73
C ALA A 354 -4.57 -2.34 -10.76
N TYR A 355 -4.59 -1.69 -9.59
CA TYR A 355 -4.74 -0.22 -9.50
C TYR A 355 -3.64 0.51 -10.27
N TYR A 356 -2.37 0.11 -10.13
CA TYR A 356 -1.27 0.75 -10.85
C TYR A 356 -1.18 0.36 -12.33
N ALA A 357 -1.70 -0.80 -12.74
CA ALA A 357 -1.85 -1.13 -14.16
C ALA A 357 -2.75 -0.10 -14.84
N VAL A 358 -3.89 0.26 -14.23
CA VAL A 358 -4.75 1.34 -14.74
C VAL A 358 -4.01 2.68 -14.74
N ALA A 359 -3.22 2.98 -13.69
CA ALA A 359 -2.45 4.23 -13.62
C ALA A 359 -1.43 4.34 -14.76
N ASN A 360 -0.69 3.27 -15.04
CA ASN A 360 0.27 3.25 -16.14
C ASN A 360 -0.44 3.33 -17.50
N ALA A 361 -1.56 2.64 -17.68
CA ALA A 361 -2.38 2.77 -18.88
C ALA A 361 -2.90 4.20 -19.07
N SER A 362 -3.30 4.90 -18.01
CA SER A 362 -3.66 6.32 -18.06
C SER A 362 -2.46 7.23 -18.35
N ALA A 363 -1.28 6.92 -17.81
CA ALA A 363 -0.06 7.69 -18.06
C ALA A 363 0.44 7.53 -19.50
N TRP A 364 0.21 6.37 -20.11
CA TRP A 364 0.51 6.10 -21.53
C TRP A 364 -0.19 7.07 -22.48
N THR A 365 -1.39 7.53 -22.13
CA THR A 365 -2.16 8.47 -22.97
C THR A 365 -1.71 9.92 -22.85
N LEU A 366 -0.74 10.24 -21.97
CA LEU A 366 -0.32 11.62 -21.72
C LEU A 366 0.52 12.23 -22.85
N SER A 367 1.20 11.41 -23.65
CA SER A 367 2.03 11.89 -24.76
C SER A 367 2.14 10.83 -25.86
N SER A 368 2.32 11.30 -27.09
CA SER A 368 2.60 10.46 -28.26
C SER A 368 4.09 10.12 -28.43
N ALA A 369 4.99 10.81 -27.72
CA ALA A 369 6.43 10.62 -27.86
C ALA A 369 6.87 9.24 -27.32
N PRO A 370 7.57 8.40 -28.11
CA PRO A 370 7.94 7.04 -27.71
C PRO A 370 8.73 6.98 -26.40
N ALA A 371 9.70 7.88 -26.19
CA ALA A 371 10.49 7.93 -24.97
C ALA A 371 9.65 8.16 -23.70
N SER A 372 8.59 8.97 -23.81
CA SER A 372 7.69 9.26 -22.68
C SER A 372 6.76 8.10 -22.31
N ARG A 373 6.68 7.08 -23.18
CA ARG A 373 5.85 5.88 -23.04
C ARG A 373 6.60 4.68 -22.49
N VAL A 374 7.94 4.69 -22.47
CA VAL A 374 8.74 3.58 -21.94
C VAL A 374 8.38 3.29 -20.48
N VAL A 375 8.38 4.33 -19.64
CA VAL A 375 8.05 4.21 -18.21
C VAL A 375 6.66 3.59 -17.96
N PRO A 376 5.56 4.10 -18.57
CA PRO A 376 4.25 3.47 -18.41
C PRO A 376 4.14 2.09 -19.08
N ALA A 377 4.87 1.78 -20.17
CA ALA A 377 4.90 0.41 -20.71
C ALA A 377 5.47 -0.57 -19.68
N VAL A 378 6.68 -0.27 -19.19
CA VAL A 378 7.39 -1.13 -18.26
C VAL A 378 6.58 -1.26 -16.96
N GLY A 379 5.99 -0.17 -16.48
CA GLY A 379 5.10 -0.18 -15.33
C GLY A 379 3.84 -1.04 -15.54
N LEU A 380 3.16 -0.92 -16.69
CA LEU A 380 1.97 -1.71 -17.01
C LEU A 380 2.29 -3.20 -17.13
N LEU A 381 3.29 -3.55 -17.95
CA LEU A 381 3.74 -4.93 -18.13
C LEU A 381 4.22 -5.53 -16.82
N GLY A 382 5.02 -4.78 -16.05
CA GLY A 382 5.48 -5.19 -14.73
C GLY A 382 4.33 -5.42 -13.76
N CYS A 383 3.32 -4.53 -13.72
CA CYS A 383 2.16 -4.71 -12.86
C CYS A 383 1.39 -5.99 -13.19
N VAL A 384 1.12 -6.24 -14.48
CA VAL A 384 0.40 -7.43 -14.93
C VAL A 384 1.22 -8.69 -14.62
N THR A 385 2.50 -8.73 -15.00
CA THR A 385 3.38 -9.88 -14.76
C THR A 385 3.50 -10.19 -13.28
N LEU A 386 3.76 -9.19 -12.43
CA LEU A 386 3.85 -9.40 -10.99
C LEU A 386 2.51 -9.82 -10.38
N ALA A 387 1.38 -9.28 -10.85
CA ALA A 387 0.06 -9.66 -10.35
C ALA A 387 -0.22 -11.15 -10.58
N PHE A 388 0.12 -11.68 -11.76
CA PHE A 388 -0.07 -13.09 -12.08
C PHE A 388 1.06 -14.02 -11.58
N ALA A 389 2.18 -13.47 -11.13
CA ALA A 389 3.25 -14.23 -10.47
C ALA A 389 3.05 -14.41 -8.96
N LEU A 390 2.04 -13.77 -8.36
CA LEU A 390 1.70 -13.92 -6.95
C LEU A 390 1.20 -15.34 -6.62
N PRO A 391 1.14 -15.73 -5.32
CA PRO A 391 0.60 -17.03 -4.92
C PRO A 391 -0.76 -17.30 -5.57
N GLY A 392 -0.96 -18.52 -6.11
CA GLY A 392 -2.13 -18.84 -6.92
C GLY A 392 -3.48 -18.51 -6.28
N LEU A 393 -3.62 -18.71 -4.97
CA LEU A 393 -4.84 -18.32 -4.24
C LEU A 393 -5.10 -16.80 -4.32
N SER A 394 -4.06 -15.98 -4.16
CA SER A 394 -4.17 -14.51 -4.29
C SER A 394 -4.59 -14.10 -5.70
N VAL A 395 -4.09 -14.80 -6.73
CA VAL A 395 -4.44 -14.54 -8.14
C VAL A 395 -5.88 -14.92 -8.43
N VAL A 396 -6.31 -16.10 -8.00
CA VAL A 396 -7.68 -16.60 -8.20
C VAL A 396 -8.70 -15.70 -7.48
N VAL A 397 -8.49 -15.47 -6.19
CA VAL A 397 -9.39 -14.61 -5.39
C VAL A 397 -9.34 -13.16 -5.89
N GLY A 398 -8.16 -12.64 -6.20
CA GLY A 398 -7.97 -11.30 -6.77
C GLY A 398 -8.74 -11.11 -8.07
N THR A 399 -8.57 -12.04 -9.01
CA THR A 399 -9.26 -12.01 -10.32
C THR A 399 -10.76 -12.15 -10.14
N GLY A 400 -11.22 -13.04 -9.26
CA GLY A 400 -12.64 -13.20 -8.91
C GLY A 400 -13.24 -11.92 -8.35
N VAL A 401 -12.55 -11.25 -7.41
CA VAL A 401 -13.05 -10.00 -6.81
C VAL A 401 -13.05 -8.84 -7.82
N LEU A 402 -12.06 -8.74 -8.71
CA LEU A 402 -12.09 -7.76 -9.80
C LEU A 402 -13.22 -8.05 -10.81
N GLY A 403 -13.43 -9.33 -11.15
CA GLY A 403 -14.53 -9.78 -11.99
C GLY A 403 -15.89 -9.43 -11.39
N LEU A 404 -16.10 -9.68 -10.09
CA LEU A 404 -17.29 -9.26 -9.36
C LEU A 404 -17.49 -7.75 -9.40
N GLY A 405 -16.41 -6.98 -9.25
CA GLY A 405 -16.44 -5.52 -9.42
C GLY A 405 -16.94 -5.11 -10.79
N ALA A 406 -16.39 -5.70 -11.86
CA ALA A 406 -16.76 -5.43 -13.25
C ALA A 406 -18.23 -5.82 -13.54
N VAL A 407 -18.68 -6.98 -13.06
CA VAL A 407 -20.08 -7.42 -13.17
C VAL A 407 -21.01 -6.44 -12.45
N ALA A 408 -20.67 -6.05 -11.21
CA ALA A 408 -21.45 -5.09 -10.44
C ALA A 408 -21.58 -3.73 -11.15
N TYR A 409 -20.53 -3.27 -11.84
CA TYR A 409 -20.58 -2.08 -12.69
C TYR A 409 -21.53 -2.26 -13.88
N GLY A 410 -21.41 -3.38 -14.59
CA GLY A 410 -22.25 -3.70 -15.75
C GLY A 410 -23.75 -3.77 -15.40
N VAL A 411 -24.09 -4.50 -14.33
CA VAL A 411 -25.47 -4.61 -13.82
C VAL A 411 -26.02 -3.24 -13.46
N ARG A 412 -25.26 -2.41 -12.74
CA ARG A 412 -25.73 -1.06 -12.38
C ARG A 412 -25.96 -0.16 -13.58
N ARG A 413 -25.05 -0.17 -14.54
CA ARG A 413 -25.19 0.60 -15.79
C ARG A 413 -26.44 0.18 -16.55
N TRP A 414 -26.69 -1.12 -16.64
CA TRP A 414 -27.90 -1.67 -17.24
C TRP A 414 -29.17 -1.16 -16.54
N TRP A 415 -29.23 -1.23 -15.20
CA TRP A 415 -30.39 -0.77 -14.42
C TRP A 415 -30.65 0.73 -14.56
N SER A 416 -29.60 1.55 -14.60
CA SER A 416 -29.74 2.99 -14.82
C SER A 416 -30.30 3.32 -16.22
N ALA A 417 -29.86 2.59 -17.24
CA ALA A 417 -30.32 2.77 -18.62
C ALA A 417 -31.80 2.34 -18.79
N SER A 418 -32.20 1.23 -18.16
CA SER A 418 -33.59 0.76 -18.19
C SER A 418 -34.57 1.74 -17.53
N ARG A 419 -34.14 2.41 -16.45
CA ARG A 419 -34.96 3.44 -15.77
C ARG A 419 -35.10 4.72 -16.57
N SER A 420 -34.04 5.16 -17.27
CA SER A 420 -34.13 6.35 -18.13
C SER A 420 -35.04 6.13 -19.34
N SER A 421 -35.03 4.92 -19.93
CA SER A 421 -35.93 4.55 -21.04
C SER A 421 -37.40 4.39 -20.62
N ALA A 422 -37.66 4.04 -19.36
CA ALA A 422 -39.02 3.95 -18.82
C ALA A 422 -39.61 5.33 -18.48
N GLY A 423 -38.77 6.31 -18.14
CA GLY A 423 -39.18 7.69 -17.83
C GLY A 423 -39.48 8.56 -19.05
N THR A 424 -39.05 8.16 -20.25
CA THR A 424 -39.31 8.91 -21.52
C THR A 424 -40.58 8.44 -22.24
N ARG A 425 -41.29 7.43 -21.72
CA ARG A 425 -42.57 6.91 -22.25
C ARG A 425 -43.79 7.31 -21.41
N ARG A 426 -43.64 8.31 -20.54
CA ARG A 426 -44.73 9.01 -19.84
C ARG A 426 -44.63 10.47 -20.21
#